data_AF-A0A955FN97-F1
#
_entry.id   AF-A0A955FN97-F1
#
_cell.length_a   1.000
_cell.length_b   1.000
_cell.length_c   1.000
_cell.angle_alpha   90.00
_cell.angle_beta   90.00
_cell.angle_gamma   90.00
#
_symmetry.space_group_name_H-M   'P 1'
#
loop_
_entity.id
_entity.type
_entity.pdbx_description
1 polymer ?
#
loop_
_entity_poly.entity_id
_entity_poly.type
_entity_poly.pdbx_seq_one_letter_code
_entity_poly.pdbx_strand_id
1 'polypeptide(L)'
;MVKKKVRSSKTKELGLFEKFTLKFFDHLKISIFFWISIFLFGLFSYTTFLQREGFPQVSVPISVVRAVYLANDKNSVDTLVTKPILESLDSNDTIEQTTANTTNNASVIVIQHKDDYSSEEGSKSAQDSINKIKDTLPENVDITYESVNATKFNNKYDILISVSSPSRDSEEISKTAEEVASKLLEKPEIVDTQIEELFTEGFNPITNQQEKIQTSFDWSGQRIDNSFSISPSVVIGINLEPGTDIVKFEPELNNLLSEIQNQYKDTDIKISKAAGFAENIKEQTDSLQQNLFEGLIIVVLICF
;
A
#
# COMPACT_ATOMS: atom_id res chain seq x y z
N MET A 1 20.95 -5.52 -90.02
CA MET A 1 19.69 -5.19 -89.31
C MET A 1 19.60 -6.11 -88.09
N VAL A 2 20.10 -5.66 -86.92
CA VAL A 2 20.19 -6.49 -85.70
C VAL A 2 19.06 -6.07 -84.75
N LYS A 3 18.05 -6.92 -84.58
CA LYS A 3 16.99 -6.73 -83.58
C LYS A 3 17.58 -6.99 -82.19
N LYS A 4 17.75 -5.92 -81.40
CA LYS A 4 18.07 -6.01 -79.96
C LYS A 4 16.89 -6.64 -79.24
N LYS A 5 17.11 -7.83 -78.67
CA LYS A 5 16.14 -8.57 -77.85
C LYS A 5 16.03 -7.83 -76.51
N VAL A 6 14.94 -7.13 -76.29
CA VAL A 6 14.63 -6.47 -75.01
C VAL A 6 14.45 -7.58 -73.96
N ARG A 7 15.34 -7.63 -72.97
CA ARG A 7 15.20 -8.48 -71.79
C ARG A 7 13.99 -7.99 -71.00
N SER A 8 12.93 -8.80 -70.96
CA SER A 8 11.84 -8.67 -69.99
C SER A 8 12.43 -8.64 -68.58
N SER A 9 12.21 -7.55 -67.84
CA SER A 9 12.47 -7.53 -66.41
C SER A 9 11.39 -8.38 -65.74
N LYS A 10 11.80 -9.41 -64.99
CA LYS A 10 10.89 -10.10 -64.08
C LYS A 10 10.48 -9.10 -63.01
N THR A 11 9.21 -8.71 -62.99
CA THR A 11 8.59 -8.04 -61.85
C THR A 11 8.72 -8.96 -60.64
N LYS A 12 9.54 -8.55 -59.68
CA LYS A 12 9.71 -9.24 -58.39
C LYS A 12 8.32 -9.25 -57.72
N GLU A 13 7.77 -10.42 -57.41
CA GLU A 13 6.52 -10.46 -56.66
C GLU A 13 6.74 -9.80 -55.30
N LEU A 14 5.97 -8.75 -55.03
CA LEU A 14 6.05 -8.01 -53.78
C LEU A 14 5.67 -8.92 -52.61
N GLY A 15 6.47 -8.85 -51.55
CA GLY A 15 6.20 -9.53 -50.29
C GLY A 15 4.91 -9.02 -49.64
N LEU A 16 4.34 -9.81 -48.73
CA LEU A 16 3.13 -9.46 -48.00
C LEU A 16 3.25 -8.12 -47.25
N PHE A 17 4.41 -7.86 -46.63
CA PHE A 17 4.71 -6.61 -45.93
C PHE A 17 4.85 -5.43 -46.89
N GLU A 18 5.49 -5.62 -48.06
CA GLU A 18 5.63 -4.56 -49.09
C GLU A 18 4.26 -4.19 -49.69
N LYS A 19 3.41 -5.18 -49.97
CA LYS A 19 2.03 -4.94 -50.43
C LYS A 19 1.21 -4.20 -49.36
N PHE A 20 1.42 -4.52 -48.09
CA PHE A 20 0.76 -3.86 -46.98
C PHE A 20 1.18 -2.39 -46.87
N THR A 21 2.49 -2.09 -46.87
CA THR A 21 2.98 -0.70 -46.75
C THR A 21 2.61 0.15 -47.97
N LEU A 22 2.71 -0.39 -49.18
CA LEU A 22 2.30 0.32 -50.41
C LEU A 22 0.81 0.69 -50.40
N LYS A 23 -0.05 -0.16 -49.82
CA LYS A 23 -1.49 0.14 -49.70
C LYS A 23 -1.77 1.38 -48.85
N PHE A 24 -0.97 1.65 -47.81
CA PHE A 24 -1.08 2.88 -47.01
C PHE A 24 -0.43 4.08 -47.70
N PHE A 25 0.66 3.87 -48.44
CA PHE A 25 1.31 4.92 -49.22
C PHE A 25 0.41 5.43 -50.36
N ASP A 26 -0.20 4.52 -51.12
CA ASP A 26 -1.05 4.84 -52.27
C ASP A 26 -2.40 5.46 -51.87
N HIS A 27 -2.81 5.29 -50.62
CA HIS A 27 -4.09 5.78 -50.10
C HIS A 27 -3.91 6.75 -48.93
N LEU A 28 -3.42 7.95 -49.21
CA LEU A 28 -3.17 9.02 -48.24
C LEU A 28 -4.35 9.29 -47.30
N LYS A 29 -5.59 9.27 -47.80
CA LYS A 29 -6.80 9.50 -46.98
C LYS A 29 -7.01 8.42 -45.92
N ILE A 30 -6.71 7.16 -46.27
CA ILE A 30 -6.83 6.02 -45.35
C ILE A 30 -5.75 6.15 -44.27
N SER A 31 -4.52 6.46 -44.66
CA SER A 31 -3.41 6.68 -43.72
C SER A 31 -3.68 7.82 -42.75
N ILE A 32 -4.17 8.96 -43.24
CA ILE A 32 -4.54 10.10 -42.39
C ILE A 32 -5.68 9.72 -41.43
N PHE A 33 -6.70 9.02 -41.92
CA PHE A 33 -7.80 8.54 -41.07
C PHE A 33 -7.29 7.64 -39.94
N PHE A 34 -6.41 6.67 -40.24
CA PHE A 34 -5.82 5.81 -39.22
C PHE A 34 -4.98 6.60 -38.22
N TRP A 35 -4.15 7.54 -38.68
CA TRP A 35 -3.35 8.40 -37.80
C TRP A 35 -4.22 9.23 -36.84
N ILE A 36 -5.27 9.87 -37.36
CA ILE A 36 -6.21 10.64 -36.53
C ILE A 36 -6.93 9.72 -35.54
N SER A 37 -7.37 8.55 -36.00
CA SER A 37 -8.06 7.59 -35.15
C SER A 37 -7.17 7.09 -34.01
N ILE A 38 -5.89 6.79 -34.29
CA ILE A 38 -4.90 6.38 -33.28
C ILE A 38 -4.61 7.54 -32.32
N PHE A 39 -4.46 8.76 -32.82
CA PHE A 39 -4.22 9.93 -31.98
C PHE A 39 -5.40 10.20 -31.03
N LEU A 40 -6.63 10.20 -31.55
CA LEU A 40 -7.84 10.41 -30.74
C LEU A 40 -8.05 9.27 -29.74
N PHE A 41 -7.81 8.02 -30.16
CA PHE A 41 -7.89 6.87 -29.25
C PHE A 41 -6.83 6.95 -28.15
N GLY A 42 -5.59 7.32 -28.50
CA GLY A 42 -4.51 7.53 -27.53
C GLY A 42 -4.83 8.65 -26.54
N LEU A 43 -5.37 9.77 -27.02
CA LEU A 43 -5.80 10.88 -26.17
C LEU A 43 -6.92 10.46 -25.21
N PHE A 44 -7.95 9.77 -25.72
CA PHE A 44 -9.05 9.26 -24.90
C PHE A 44 -8.58 8.22 -23.87
N SER A 45 -7.69 7.32 -24.28
CA SER A 45 -7.09 6.32 -23.38
C SER A 45 -6.29 6.96 -22.25
N TYR A 46 -5.51 7.99 -22.58
CA TYR A 46 -4.72 8.72 -21.59
C TYR A 46 -5.59 9.47 -20.57
N THR A 47 -6.69 10.07 -21.02
CA THR A 47 -7.54 10.90 -20.14
C THR A 47 -8.57 10.10 -19.35
N THR A 48 -9.01 8.95 -19.84
CA THR A 48 -10.19 8.25 -19.31
C THR A 48 -9.89 6.85 -18.78
N PHE A 49 -9.04 6.07 -19.45
CA PHE A 49 -8.81 4.67 -19.08
C PHE A 49 -7.61 4.44 -18.16
N LEU A 50 -6.60 5.32 -18.19
CA LEU A 50 -5.44 5.20 -17.31
C LEU A 50 -5.77 5.74 -15.91
N GLN A 51 -5.77 4.84 -14.92
CA GLN A 51 -5.72 5.20 -13.51
C GLN A 51 -4.30 5.67 -13.16
N ARG A 52 -4.19 6.69 -12.31
CA ARG A 52 -2.90 7.19 -11.85
C ARG A 52 -2.50 6.40 -10.62
N GLU A 53 -1.66 5.41 -10.83
CA GLU A 53 -1.02 4.67 -9.74
C GLU A 53 0.40 5.17 -9.56
N GLY A 54 0.87 5.19 -8.31
CA GLY A 54 2.29 5.44 -8.05
C GLY A 54 3.11 4.25 -8.47
N PHE A 55 4.43 4.34 -8.28
CA PHE A 55 5.23 3.13 -8.35
C PHE A 55 4.63 2.10 -7.39
N PRO A 56 4.35 0.87 -7.85
CA PRO A 56 3.84 -0.16 -6.96
C PRO A 56 4.82 -0.25 -5.81
N GLN A 57 4.30 -0.14 -4.60
CA GLN A 57 5.10 -0.53 -3.46
C GLN A 57 5.42 -2.00 -3.67
N VAL A 58 6.70 -2.31 -3.84
CA VAL A 58 7.17 -3.67 -3.99
C VAL A 58 6.58 -4.43 -2.81
N SER A 59 5.70 -5.40 -3.09
CA SER A 59 5.17 -6.28 -2.06
C SER A 59 6.34 -7.10 -1.56
N VAL A 60 7.00 -6.63 -0.51
CA VAL A 60 8.16 -7.33 0.03
C VAL A 60 7.59 -8.52 0.79
N PRO A 61 7.84 -9.76 0.33
CA PRO A 61 7.13 -10.94 0.83
C PRO A 61 7.73 -11.32 2.19
N ILE A 62 7.32 -10.59 3.22
CA ILE A 62 7.87 -10.67 4.58
C ILE A 62 6.74 -11.04 5.55
N SER A 63 7.05 -11.94 6.46
CA SER A 63 6.21 -12.19 7.64
C SER A 63 7.05 -12.18 8.91
N VAL A 64 6.42 -11.82 10.01
CA VAL A 64 7.02 -11.83 11.34
C VAL A 64 6.35 -12.90 12.18
N VAL A 65 7.17 -13.73 12.83
CA VAL A 65 6.73 -14.68 13.84
C VAL A 65 7.27 -14.22 15.18
N ARG A 66 6.39 -14.04 16.16
CA ARG A 66 6.76 -13.71 17.54
C ARG A 66 6.43 -14.91 18.42
N ALA A 67 7.43 -15.46 19.08
CA ALA A 67 7.30 -16.54 20.04
C ALA A 67 7.62 -16.02 21.44
N VAL A 68 6.62 -15.92 22.31
CA VAL A 68 6.75 -15.49 23.71
C VAL A 68 6.90 -16.71 24.60
N TYR A 69 7.98 -16.76 25.37
CA TYR A 69 8.27 -17.81 26.34
C TYR A 69 8.97 -17.20 27.56
N LEU A 70 8.22 -17.01 28.66
CA LEU A 70 8.64 -16.27 29.86
C LEU A 70 9.64 -17.06 30.74
N ALA A 71 10.82 -17.37 30.22
CA ALA A 71 11.85 -18.14 30.90
C ALA A 71 12.82 -17.29 31.74
N ASN A 72 12.87 -15.98 31.51
CA ASN A 72 13.87 -15.05 32.06
C ASN A 72 15.32 -15.47 31.81
N ASP A 73 15.57 -16.26 30.76
CA ASP A 73 16.90 -16.70 30.34
C ASP A 73 16.96 -16.80 28.82
N LYS A 74 17.79 -15.93 28.22
CA LYS A 74 17.95 -15.86 26.76
C LYS A 74 18.46 -17.18 26.16
N ASN A 75 19.35 -17.90 26.84
CA ASN A 75 19.93 -19.14 26.30
C ASN A 75 18.89 -20.26 26.23
N SER A 76 18.02 -20.34 27.24
CA SER A 76 16.89 -21.27 27.25
C SER A 76 15.89 -20.95 26.15
N VAL A 77 15.50 -19.68 25.96
CA VAL A 77 14.60 -19.29 24.85
C VAL A 77 15.22 -19.62 23.49
N ASP A 78 16.51 -19.33 23.32
CA ASP A 78 17.22 -19.60 22.07
C ASP A 78 17.25 -21.10 21.73
N THR A 79 17.56 -21.94 22.71
CA THR A 79 17.75 -23.37 22.51
C THR A 79 16.43 -24.13 22.42
N LEU A 80 15.43 -23.75 23.22
CA LEU A 80 14.17 -24.48 23.32
C LEU A 80 13.09 -23.97 22.37
N VAL A 81 13.20 -22.72 21.89
CA VAL A 81 12.15 -22.08 21.06
C VAL A 81 12.74 -21.60 19.74
N THR A 82 13.72 -20.70 19.75
CA THR A 82 14.22 -20.06 18.52
C THR A 82 14.84 -21.06 17.56
N LYS A 83 15.77 -21.91 18.02
CA LYS A 83 16.46 -22.89 17.16
C LYS A 83 15.51 -23.93 16.54
N PRO A 84 14.64 -24.61 17.29
CA PRO A 84 13.68 -25.54 16.70
C PRO A 84 12.78 -24.87 15.64
N ILE A 85 12.34 -23.63 15.88
CA ILE A 85 11.55 -22.88 14.90
C ILE A 85 12.37 -22.62 13.63
N LEU A 86 13.60 -22.11 13.75
CA LEU A 86 14.46 -21.83 12.60
C LEU A 86 14.77 -23.11 11.80
N GLU A 87 15.03 -24.24 12.46
CA GLU A 87 15.27 -25.53 11.81
C GLU A 87 14.04 -26.02 11.03
N SER A 88 12.82 -25.81 11.57
CA SER A 88 11.59 -26.13 10.85
C SER A 88 11.41 -25.25 9.61
N LEU A 89 11.71 -23.95 9.74
CA LEU A 89 11.59 -22.98 8.64
C LEU A 89 12.66 -23.18 7.54
N ASP A 90 13.87 -23.63 7.89
CA ASP A 90 14.94 -23.91 6.93
C ASP A 90 14.56 -25.02 5.93
N SER A 91 13.70 -25.95 6.34
CA SER A 91 13.18 -27.01 5.47
C SER A 91 12.03 -26.58 4.54
N ASN A 92 11.59 -25.31 4.63
CA ASN A 92 10.45 -24.80 3.87
C ASN A 92 10.90 -24.15 2.56
N ASP A 93 10.46 -24.74 1.43
CA ASP A 93 10.78 -24.26 0.08
C ASP A 93 10.23 -22.86 -0.25
N THR A 94 9.29 -22.31 0.51
CA THR A 94 8.75 -20.95 0.26
C THR A 94 9.62 -19.85 0.85
N ILE A 95 10.57 -20.21 1.73
CA ILE A 95 11.39 -19.26 2.49
C ILE A 95 12.72 -19.03 1.78
N GLU A 96 13.13 -17.78 1.69
CA GLU A 96 14.44 -17.37 1.16
C GLU A 96 15.44 -17.13 2.29
N GLN A 97 15.04 -16.39 3.33
CA GLN A 97 15.91 -16.05 4.44
C GLN A 97 15.12 -15.89 5.74
N THR A 98 15.68 -16.35 6.85
CA THR A 98 15.17 -16.12 8.21
C THR A 98 16.18 -15.37 9.06
N THR A 99 15.73 -14.37 9.81
CA THR A 99 16.54 -13.65 10.80
C THR A 99 15.81 -13.64 12.14
N ALA A 100 16.47 -14.06 13.22
CA ALA A 100 15.87 -14.10 14.55
C ALA A 100 16.59 -13.17 15.55
N ASN A 101 15.81 -12.56 16.45
CA ASN A 101 16.30 -11.83 17.60
C ASN A 101 15.67 -12.40 18.89
N THR A 102 16.51 -13.01 19.72
CA THR A 102 16.09 -13.62 20.99
C THR A 102 16.41 -12.72 22.18
N THR A 103 15.42 -12.54 23.06
CA THR A 103 15.51 -11.88 24.37
C THR A 103 15.29 -12.89 25.50
N ASN A 104 15.32 -12.45 26.76
CA ASN A 104 15.14 -13.34 27.91
C ASN A 104 13.78 -14.05 27.96
N ASN A 105 12.76 -13.49 27.30
CA ASN A 105 11.37 -13.90 27.43
C ASN A 105 10.63 -14.08 26.09
N ALA A 106 11.27 -13.78 24.97
CA ALA A 106 10.63 -13.86 23.66
C ALA A 106 11.67 -13.90 22.54
N SER A 107 11.27 -14.46 21.40
CA SER A 107 12.00 -14.42 20.14
C SER A 107 11.15 -13.80 19.05
N VAL A 108 11.75 -12.92 18.25
CA VAL A 108 11.13 -12.33 17.06
C VAL A 108 11.89 -12.82 15.84
N ILE A 109 11.18 -13.43 14.92
CA ILE A 109 11.72 -14.08 13.73
C ILE A 109 11.12 -13.38 12.50
N VAL A 110 11.97 -12.73 11.73
CA VAL A 110 11.62 -12.10 10.45
C VAL A 110 11.92 -13.10 9.34
N ILE A 111 10.90 -13.41 8.54
CA ILE A 111 10.96 -14.38 7.46
C ILE A 111 10.78 -13.62 6.15
N GLN A 112 11.77 -13.72 5.27
CA GLN A 112 11.69 -13.32 3.88
C GLN A 112 11.35 -14.55 3.04
N HIS A 113 10.23 -14.47 2.33
CA HIS A 113 9.78 -15.51 1.40
C HIS A 113 10.33 -15.24 0.01
N LYS A 114 10.27 -16.25 -0.86
CA LYS A 114 10.63 -16.09 -2.26
C LYS A 114 9.63 -15.17 -2.98
N ASP A 115 10.09 -14.47 -4.00
CA ASP A 115 9.30 -13.49 -4.79
C ASP A 115 8.02 -14.08 -5.43
N ASP A 116 7.93 -15.41 -5.56
CA ASP A 116 6.76 -16.10 -6.09
C ASP A 116 5.56 -16.16 -5.11
N TYR A 117 5.74 -15.70 -3.86
CA TYR A 117 4.73 -15.78 -2.80
C TYR A 117 4.37 -14.40 -2.25
N SER A 118 3.09 -14.20 -1.90
CA SER A 118 2.68 -13.05 -1.09
C SER A 118 3.10 -13.19 0.38
N SER A 119 3.14 -12.07 1.12
CA SER A 119 3.39 -12.07 2.57
C SER A 119 2.38 -12.93 3.33
N GLU A 120 1.12 -12.94 2.90
CA GLU A 120 0.03 -13.74 3.48
C GLU A 120 0.22 -15.24 3.23
N GLU A 121 0.49 -15.63 1.99
CA GLU A 121 0.74 -17.03 1.62
C GLU A 121 2.00 -17.57 2.29
N GLY A 122 3.08 -16.78 2.30
CA GLY A 122 4.31 -17.10 2.99
C GLY A 122 4.13 -17.23 4.49
N SER A 123 3.40 -16.30 5.13
CA SER A 123 3.07 -16.36 6.56
C SER A 123 2.32 -17.65 6.91
N LYS A 124 1.34 -18.03 6.09
CA LYS A 124 0.59 -19.28 6.25
C LYS A 124 1.48 -20.53 6.08
N SER A 125 2.36 -20.53 5.08
CA SER A 125 3.34 -21.60 4.86
C SER A 125 4.30 -21.76 6.05
N ALA A 126 4.78 -20.65 6.61
CA ALA A 126 5.61 -20.64 7.81
C ALA A 126 4.84 -21.16 9.03
N GLN A 127 3.58 -20.74 9.20
CA GLN A 127 2.68 -21.24 10.25
C GLN A 127 2.49 -22.76 10.14
N ASP A 128 2.22 -23.28 8.95
CA ASP A 128 2.07 -24.72 8.71
C ASP A 128 3.34 -25.50 9.04
N SER A 129 4.52 -24.91 8.82
CA SER A 129 5.81 -25.52 9.16
C SER A 129 6.04 -25.56 10.67
N ILE A 130 5.74 -24.46 11.37
CA ILE A 130 5.88 -24.39 12.83
C ILE A 130 4.85 -25.28 13.53
N ASN A 131 3.64 -25.39 12.99
CA ASN A 131 2.61 -26.28 13.53
C ASN A 131 3.03 -27.75 13.54
N LYS A 132 3.88 -28.20 12.61
CA LYS A 132 4.40 -29.59 12.58
C LYS A 132 5.33 -29.91 13.75
N ILE A 133 6.00 -28.91 14.31
CA ILE A 133 6.94 -29.07 15.43
C ILE A 133 6.34 -28.62 16.76
N LYS A 134 5.04 -28.26 16.79
CA LYS A 134 4.39 -27.69 17.97
C LYS A 134 4.54 -28.59 19.21
N ASP A 135 4.52 -29.90 19.04
CA ASP A 135 4.68 -30.88 20.12
C ASP A 135 6.12 -30.95 20.67
N THR A 136 7.10 -30.40 19.95
CA THR A 136 8.51 -30.34 20.40
C THR A 136 8.83 -29.05 21.14
N LEU A 137 7.98 -28.03 20.99
CA LEU A 137 8.11 -26.76 21.69
C LEU A 137 7.55 -26.88 23.12
N PRO A 138 8.04 -26.08 24.08
CA PRO A 138 7.45 -26.02 25.41
C PRO A 138 5.95 -25.65 25.37
N GLU A 139 5.12 -26.25 26.25
CA GLU A 139 3.66 -26.02 26.26
C GLU A 139 3.24 -24.56 26.45
N ASN A 140 4.12 -23.74 27.03
CA ASN A 140 3.83 -22.36 27.44
C ASN A 140 4.27 -21.31 26.40
N VAL A 141 4.63 -21.74 25.18
CA VAL A 141 5.03 -20.81 24.12
C VAL A 141 3.79 -20.27 23.44
N ASP A 142 3.64 -18.94 23.46
CA ASP A 142 2.62 -18.24 22.68
C ASP A 142 3.24 -17.74 21.37
N ILE A 143 2.69 -18.17 20.23
CA ILE A 143 3.24 -17.86 18.90
C ILE A 143 2.21 -17.07 18.10
N THR A 144 2.57 -15.84 17.72
CA THR A 144 1.79 -15.01 16.81
C THR A 144 2.48 -14.88 15.45
N TYR A 145 1.66 -14.78 14.41
CA TYR A 145 2.08 -14.71 13.01
C TYR A 145 1.48 -13.46 12.40
N GLU A 146 2.31 -12.63 11.78
CA GLU A 146 1.90 -11.37 11.16
C GLU A 146 2.49 -11.29 9.75
N SER A 147 1.64 -11.14 8.74
CA SER A 147 2.10 -10.77 7.39
C SER A 147 2.38 -9.27 7.34
N VAL A 148 3.46 -8.89 6.66
CA VAL A 148 3.77 -7.48 6.43
C VAL A 148 3.16 -7.06 5.11
N ASN A 149 2.29 -6.06 5.16
CA ASN A 149 1.72 -5.43 3.99
C ASN A 149 2.24 -4.01 3.90
N ALA A 150 3.33 -3.83 3.14
CA ALA A 150 3.96 -2.53 2.94
C ALA A 150 2.99 -1.51 2.33
N THR A 151 2.03 -1.97 1.51
CA THR A 151 1.07 -1.11 0.79
C THR A 151 -0.02 -0.53 1.68
N LYS A 152 -0.04 -0.90 2.97
CA LYS A 152 -1.03 -0.45 3.95
C LYS A 152 -0.35 0.17 5.16
N PHE A 153 -0.91 1.26 5.67
CA PHE A 153 -0.53 1.83 6.94
C PHE A 153 -0.90 0.88 8.08
N ASN A 154 0.01 0.68 9.02
CA ASN A 154 -0.13 -0.29 10.12
C ASN A 154 -0.51 -1.70 9.62
N ASN A 155 -0.01 -2.09 8.43
CA ASN A 155 -0.34 -3.33 7.71
C ASN A 155 -1.83 -3.55 7.42
N LYS A 156 -2.68 -2.53 7.61
CA LYS A 156 -4.14 -2.70 7.61
C LYS A 156 -4.89 -1.65 6.80
N TYR A 157 -4.55 -0.37 6.94
CA TYR A 157 -5.37 0.74 6.44
C TYR A 157 -4.77 1.39 5.19
N ASP A 158 -5.62 1.86 4.28
CA ASP A 158 -5.21 2.56 3.06
C ASP A 158 -5.01 4.07 3.30
N ILE A 159 -5.79 4.64 4.21
CA ILE A 159 -5.73 6.05 4.61
C ILE A 159 -5.88 6.14 6.14
N LEU A 160 -5.16 7.08 6.77
CA LEU A 160 -5.32 7.41 8.19
C LEU A 160 -5.87 8.82 8.34
N ILE A 161 -6.92 8.98 9.14
CA ILE A 161 -7.50 10.27 9.53
C ILE A 161 -7.25 10.49 11.02
N SER A 162 -6.79 11.67 11.40
CA SER A 162 -6.61 12.07 12.79
C SER A 162 -7.76 12.96 13.24
N VAL A 163 -8.36 12.62 14.37
CA VAL A 163 -9.24 13.51 15.14
C VAL A 163 -8.49 13.95 16.39
N SER A 164 -8.32 15.25 16.58
CA SER A 164 -7.48 15.80 17.66
C SER A 164 -8.14 16.97 18.36
N SER A 165 -7.83 17.16 19.64
CA SER A 165 -8.29 18.31 20.42
C SER A 165 -7.31 18.59 21.56
N PRO A 166 -6.90 19.85 21.77
CA PRO A 166 -6.00 20.22 22.87
C PRO A 166 -6.66 20.23 24.25
N SER A 167 -7.99 20.36 24.34
CA SER A 167 -8.70 20.51 25.63
C SER A 167 -9.54 19.31 26.06
N ARG A 168 -9.86 18.40 25.14
CA ARG A 168 -10.70 17.22 25.41
C ARG A 168 -9.89 16.02 25.87
N ASP A 169 -10.54 15.14 26.61
CA ASP A 169 -9.95 13.86 27.00
C ASP A 169 -10.03 12.82 25.87
N SER A 170 -9.27 11.73 26.02
CA SER A 170 -9.20 10.65 25.04
C SER A 170 -10.57 9.99 24.76
N GLU A 171 -11.48 9.97 25.73
CA GLU A 171 -12.80 9.32 25.59
C GLU A 171 -13.73 10.19 24.73
N GLU A 172 -13.75 11.51 24.98
CA GLU A 172 -14.49 12.48 24.17
C GLU A 172 -13.97 12.55 22.73
N ILE A 173 -12.64 12.49 22.55
CA ILE A 173 -12.03 12.44 21.21
C ILE A 173 -12.41 11.13 20.52
N SER A 174 -12.43 9.99 21.23
CA SER A 174 -12.83 8.69 20.67
C SER A 174 -14.28 8.69 20.21
N LYS A 175 -15.21 9.22 21.02
CA LYS A 175 -16.63 9.39 20.61
C LYS A 175 -16.77 10.25 19.37
N THR A 176 -16.01 11.34 19.30
CA THR A 176 -15.99 12.19 18.10
C THR A 176 -15.44 11.42 16.89
N ALA A 177 -14.40 10.62 17.08
CA ALA A 177 -13.83 9.78 16.02
C ALA A 177 -14.84 8.73 15.52
N GLU A 178 -15.66 8.14 16.40
CA GLU A 178 -16.77 7.23 16.04
C GLU A 178 -17.82 7.90 15.14
N GLU A 179 -18.21 9.14 15.48
CA GLU A 179 -19.13 9.92 14.65
C GLU A 179 -18.52 10.25 13.28
N VAL A 180 -17.23 10.61 13.25
CA VAL A 180 -16.51 10.91 12.00
C VAL A 180 -16.36 9.66 11.14
N ALA A 181 -15.96 8.53 11.72
CA ALA A 181 -15.84 7.23 11.06
C ALA A 181 -17.16 6.80 10.41
N SER A 182 -18.27 6.94 11.16
CA SER A 182 -19.61 6.62 10.65
C SER A 182 -20.00 7.47 9.43
N LYS A 183 -19.66 8.76 9.42
CA LYS A 183 -19.90 9.64 8.26
C LYS A 183 -19.01 9.31 7.07
N LEU A 184 -17.77 8.88 7.31
CA LEU A 184 -16.85 8.46 6.26
C LEU A 184 -17.36 7.19 5.56
N LEU A 185 -17.93 6.23 6.29
CA LEU A 185 -18.54 5.01 5.76
C LEU A 185 -19.73 5.26 4.80
N GLU A 186 -20.31 6.46 4.77
CA GLU A 186 -21.39 6.79 3.83
C GLU A 186 -20.88 6.88 2.37
N LYS A 187 -19.56 6.95 2.16
CA LYS A 187 -18.97 6.97 0.81
C LYS A 187 -18.80 5.56 0.24
N PRO A 188 -19.24 5.30 -1.00
CA PRO A 188 -19.17 3.96 -1.60
C PRO A 188 -17.72 3.48 -1.84
N GLU A 189 -16.77 4.39 -1.94
CA GLU A 189 -15.34 4.06 -2.07
C GLU A 189 -14.71 3.55 -0.77
N ILE A 190 -15.38 3.72 0.38
CA ILE A 190 -14.91 3.32 1.70
C ILE A 190 -15.67 2.06 2.14
N VAL A 191 -14.95 0.96 2.31
CA VAL A 191 -15.51 -0.35 2.70
C VAL A 191 -15.66 -0.45 4.21
N ASP A 192 -14.67 0.06 4.93
CA ASP A 192 -14.54 -0.13 6.36
C ASP A 192 -13.76 1.03 6.99
N THR A 193 -14.15 1.39 8.20
CA THR A 193 -13.46 2.40 9.02
C THR A 193 -13.31 1.84 10.41
N GLN A 194 -12.09 1.89 10.95
CA GLN A 194 -11.80 1.39 12.29
C GLN A 194 -11.06 2.44 13.08
N ILE A 195 -11.40 2.55 14.35
CA ILE A 195 -10.75 3.47 15.27
C ILE A 195 -9.66 2.71 15.98
N GLU A 196 -8.47 3.30 16.06
CA GLU A 196 -7.40 2.74 16.86
C GLU A 196 -7.79 2.85 18.35
N GLU A 197 -7.92 1.69 19.00
CA GLU A 197 -8.37 1.62 20.39
C GLU A 197 -7.30 2.19 21.33
N LEU A 198 -7.63 3.31 21.99
CA LEU A 198 -6.76 3.90 23.01
C LEU A 198 -6.83 3.16 24.35
N PHE A 199 -7.90 2.41 24.59
CA PHE A 199 -8.20 1.77 25.87
C PHE A 199 -8.33 0.26 25.71
N THR A 200 -7.68 -0.48 26.60
CA THR A 200 -7.84 -1.94 26.70
C THR A 200 -8.69 -2.27 27.93
N GLU A 201 -9.64 -3.18 27.77
CA GLU A 201 -10.37 -3.78 28.88
C GLU A 201 -9.56 -4.96 29.46
N GLY A 202 -9.26 -4.90 30.75
CA GLY A 202 -8.48 -5.90 31.45
C GLY A 202 -9.08 -6.27 32.79
N PHE A 203 -8.66 -7.41 33.34
CA PHE A 203 -9.01 -7.81 34.70
C PHE A 203 -7.93 -7.34 35.67
N ASN A 204 -8.29 -6.54 36.67
CA ASN A 204 -7.36 -6.16 37.71
C ASN A 204 -7.33 -7.26 38.81
N PRO A 205 -6.19 -7.95 39.02
CA PRO A 205 -6.08 -9.07 39.94
C PRO A 205 -6.11 -8.67 41.43
N ILE A 206 -5.99 -7.37 41.74
CA ILE A 206 -6.03 -6.84 43.11
C ILE A 206 -7.47 -6.46 43.47
N THR A 207 -8.16 -5.76 42.57
CA THR A 207 -9.54 -5.29 42.81
C THR A 207 -10.58 -6.34 42.43
N ASN A 208 -10.20 -7.40 41.70
CA ASN A 208 -11.09 -8.40 41.11
C ASN A 208 -12.20 -7.80 40.24
N GLN A 209 -11.91 -6.69 39.58
CA GLN A 209 -12.84 -5.96 38.72
C GLN A 209 -12.29 -5.85 37.30
N GLN A 210 -13.21 -5.77 36.33
CA GLN A 210 -12.85 -5.34 34.98
C GLN A 210 -12.55 -3.84 35.03
N GLU A 211 -11.39 -3.47 34.51
CA GLU A 211 -10.92 -2.09 34.43
C GLU A 211 -10.58 -1.77 32.98
N LYS A 212 -11.06 -0.62 32.51
CA LYS A 212 -10.72 -0.05 31.21
C LYS A 212 -9.57 0.93 31.42
N ILE A 213 -8.39 0.59 30.89
CA ILE A 213 -7.16 1.36 31.10
C ILE A 213 -6.71 1.91 29.74
N GLN A 214 -6.31 3.17 29.71
CA GLN A 214 -5.69 3.75 28.52
C GLN A 214 -4.29 3.14 28.34
N THR A 215 -4.10 2.41 27.25
CA THR A 215 -2.84 1.71 26.92
C THR A 215 -2.12 2.33 25.73
N SER A 216 -2.82 3.11 24.90
CA SER A 216 -2.26 3.77 23.73
C SER A 216 -2.50 5.28 23.78
N PHE A 217 -1.62 6.03 23.14
CA PHE A 217 -1.67 7.48 23.08
C PHE A 217 -1.24 7.95 21.69
N ASP A 218 -2.16 8.56 20.95
CA ASP A 218 -1.83 9.22 19.70
C ASP A 218 -1.76 10.73 19.92
N TRP A 219 -0.83 11.36 19.21
CA TRP A 219 -0.64 12.80 19.25
C TRP A 219 -0.55 13.32 17.83
N SER A 220 -1.31 14.38 17.56
CA SER A 220 -1.30 15.08 16.28
C SER A 220 -0.49 16.36 16.40
N GLY A 221 0.54 16.49 15.57
CA GLY A 221 1.40 17.67 15.50
C GLY A 221 1.09 18.50 14.27
N GLN A 222 0.83 19.80 14.46
CA GLN A 222 0.59 20.75 13.37
C GLN A 222 1.50 21.97 13.52
N ARG A 223 2.02 22.46 12.39
CA ARG A 223 2.68 23.76 12.31
C ARG A 223 1.67 24.82 11.91
N ILE A 224 1.48 25.82 12.77
CA ILE A 224 0.60 26.98 12.54
C ILE A 224 1.44 28.22 12.78
N ASP A 225 1.60 29.06 11.76
CA ASP A 225 2.30 30.35 11.84
C ASP A 225 3.67 30.28 12.55
N ASN A 226 4.53 29.37 12.10
CA ASN A 226 5.86 29.10 12.67
C ASN A 226 5.89 28.50 14.10
N SER A 227 4.74 28.25 14.72
CA SER A 227 4.63 27.53 15.99
C SER A 227 4.24 26.07 15.77
N PHE A 228 4.81 25.15 16.55
CA PHE A 228 4.42 23.75 16.53
C PHE A 228 3.48 23.48 17.70
N SER A 229 2.25 23.08 17.38
CA SER A 229 1.23 22.68 18.35
C SER A 229 1.06 21.17 18.29
N ILE A 230 1.02 20.53 19.45
CA ILE A 230 0.72 19.10 19.57
C ILE A 230 -0.53 18.95 20.42
N SER A 231 -1.45 18.12 19.96
CA SER A 231 -2.69 17.80 20.68
C SER A 231 -2.87 16.29 20.77
N PRO A 232 -3.47 15.77 21.84
CA PRO A 232 -3.97 14.40 21.87
C PRO A 232 -4.87 14.12 20.66
N SER A 233 -4.80 12.91 20.14
CA SER A 233 -5.58 12.48 18.99
C SER A 233 -6.05 11.03 19.11
N VAL A 234 -7.00 10.70 18.24
CA VAL A 234 -7.44 9.34 17.93
C VAL A 234 -7.34 9.18 16.42
N VAL A 235 -6.73 8.08 15.99
CA VAL A 235 -6.60 7.76 14.56
C VAL A 235 -7.77 6.88 14.11
N ILE A 236 -8.31 7.22 12.95
CA ILE A 236 -9.28 6.42 12.20
C ILE A 236 -8.55 5.85 10.99
N GLY A 237 -8.45 4.53 10.93
CA GLY A 237 -8.02 3.80 9.75
C GLY A 237 -9.17 3.59 8.77
N ILE A 238 -8.92 3.82 7.48
CA ILE A 238 -9.89 3.66 6.39
C ILE A 238 -9.40 2.57 5.44
N ASN A 239 -10.29 1.66 5.06
CA ASN A 239 -10.09 0.69 3.99
C ASN A 239 -10.94 1.07 2.77
N LEU A 240 -10.30 1.13 1.60
CA LEU A 240 -10.94 1.48 0.35
C LEU A 240 -11.43 0.25 -0.42
N GLU A 241 -12.41 0.45 -1.29
CA GLU A 241 -12.84 -0.58 -2.22
C GLU A 241 -11.69 -0.94 -3.18
N PRO A 242 -11.41 -2.23 -3.42
CA PRO A 242 -10.35 -2.65 -4.33
C PRO A 242 -10.46 -2.00 -5.71
N GLY A 243 -9.37 -1.40 -6.19
CA GLY A 243 -9.32 -0.71 -7.49
C GLY A 243 -9.77 0.76 -7.47
N THR A 244 -10.04 1.32 -6.28
CA THR A 244 -10.30 2.75 -6.11
C THR A 244 -9.09 3.59 -6.55
N ASP A 245 -9.32 4.54 -7.45
CA ASP A 245 -8.30 5.51 -7.88
C ASP A 245 -8.11 6.55 -6.77
N ILE A 246 -7.13 6.31 -5.89
CA ILE A 246 -6.88 7.12 -4.69
C ILE A 246 -6.59 8.58 -5.05
N VAL A 247 -5.95 8.84 -6.20
CA VAL A 247 -5.64 10.21 -6.66
C VAL A 247 -6.91 10.96 -7.07
N LYS A 248 -7.88 10.27 -7.68
CA LYS A 248 -9.19 10.86 -8.01
C LYS A 248 -10.09 10.99 -6.78
N PHE A 249 -10.02 10.05 -5.84
CA PHE A 249 -10.84 10.05 -4.64
C PHE A 249 -10.38 11.08 -3.60
N GLU A 250 -9.08 11.37 -3.51
CA GLU A 250 -8.53 12.27 -2.48
C GLU A 250 -9.21 13.66 -2.43
N PRO A 251 -9.46 14.38 -3.54
CA PRO A 251 -10.21 15.63 -3.52
C PRO A 251 -11.62 15.49 -2.92
N GLU A 252 -12.31 14.38 -3.20
CA GLU A 252 -13.65 14.12 -2.66
C GLU A 252 -13.58 13.85 -1.16
N LEU A 253 -12.59 13.08 -0.72
CA LEU A 253 -12.33 12.84 0.70
C LEU A 253 -11.98 14.15 1.42
N ASN A 254 -11.14 15.02 0.85
CA ASN A 254 -10.78 16.30 1.45
C ASN A 254 -11.99 17.24 1.58
N ASN A 255 -12.88 17.24 0.58
CA ASN A 255 -14.14 17.98 0.64
C ASN A 255 -15.04 17.44 1.77
N LEU A 256 -15.20 16.13 1.86
CA LEU A 256 -15.97 15.49 2.92
C LEU A 256 -15.38 15.82 4.30
N LEU A 257 -14.06 15.72 4.49
CA LEU A 257 -13.41 16.08 5.74
C LEU A 257 -13.63 17.56 6.08
N SER A 258 -13.63 18.45 5.09
CA SER A 258 -13.92 19.87 5.29
C SER A 258 -15.39 20.12 5.68
N GLU A 259 -16.33 19.38 5.09
CA GLU A 259 -17.74 19.40 5.45
C GLU A 259 -17.97 18.91 6.88
N ILE A 260 -17.30 17.81 7.27
CA ILE A 260 -17.35 17.29 8.63
C ILE A 260 -16.71 18.29 9.60
N GLN A 261 -15.52 18.82 9.29
CA GLN A 261 -14.83 19.82 10.11
C GLN A 261 -15.68 21.07 10.35
N ASN A 262 -16.49 21.50 9.37
CA ASN A 262 -17.39 22.64 9.50
C ASN A 262 -18.48 22.42 10.57
N GLN A 263 -18.86 21.18 10.86
CA GLN A 263 -19.80 20.87 11.94
C GLN A 263 -19.18 21.11 13.33
N TYR A 264 -17.85 21.04 13.42
CA TYR A 264 -17.08 21.24 14.64
C TYR A 264 -16.36 22.60 14.67
N LYS A 265 -16.69 23.53 13.76
CA LYS A 265 -16.01 24.84 13.61
C LYS A 265 -15.96 25.70 14.88
N ASP A 266 -16.97 25.54 15.75
CA ASP A 266 -17.11 26.30 17.00
C ASP A 266 -16.47 25.55 18.20
N THR A 267 -15.73 24.47 17.92
CA THR A 267 -15.00 23.66 18.89
C THR A 267 -13.50 23.69 18.59
N ASP A 268 -12.70 23.15 19.51
CA ASP A 268 -11.27 22.96 19.34
C ASP A 268 -10.90 21.63 18.65
N ILE A 269 -11.90 20.88 18.15
CA ILE A 269 -11.69 19.64 17.42
C ILE A 269 -11.13 19.94 16.04
N LYS A 270 -10.08 19.21 15.68
CA LYS A 270 -9.46 19.22 14.36
C LYS A 270 -9.46 17.83 13.77
N ILE A 271 -10.00 17.74 12.56
CA ILE A 271 -10.10 16.53 11.76
C ILE A 271 -9.23 16.76 10.53
N SER A 272 -8.23 15.92 10.33
CA SER A 272 -7.30 16.05 9.22
C SER A 272 -6.79 14.69 8.76
N LYS A 273 -6.50 14.56 7.46
CA LYS A 273 -5.77 13.41 6.93
C LYS A 273 -4.38 13.34 7.59
N ALA A 274 -4.10 12.24 8.27
CA ALA A 274 -2.82 11.99 8.93
C ALA A 274 -1.83 11.32 7.97
N ALA A 275 -2.29 10.33 7.20
CA ALA A 275 -1.48 9.64 6.20
C ALA A 275 -2.34 9.18 5.01
N GLY A 276 -1.74 9.15 3.83
CA GLY A 276 -2.36 8.66 2.59
C GLY A 276 -1.37 8.68 1.45
N PHE A 277 -1.57 7.82 0.44
CA PHE A 277 -0.61 7.67 -0.65
C PHE A 277 -0.80 8.64 -1.82
N ALA A 278 -1.98 9.25 -1.98
CA ALA A 278 -2.33 10.04 -3.16
C ALA A 278 -1.38 11.21 -3.45
N GLU A 279 -0.92 11.94 -2.44
CA GLU A 279 0.02 13.05 -2.59
C GLU A 279 1.37 12.58 -3.16
N ASN A 280 1.92 11.50 -2.62
CA ASN A 280 3.17 10.91 -3.10
C ASN A 280 3.01 10.36 -4.53
N ILE A 281 1.90 9.67 -4.81
CA ILE A 281 1.58 9.19 -6.17
C ILE A 281 1.54 10.36 -7.17
N LYS A 282 0.89 11.46 -6.77
CA LYS A 282 0.76 12.66 -7.60
C LYS A 282 2.12 13.30 -7.88
N GLU A 283 2.96 13.49 -6.86
CA GLU A 283 4.31 14.03 -7.02
C GLU A 283 5.18 13.17 -7.95
N GLN A 284 5.14 11.84 -7.80
CA GLN A 284 5.85 10.91 -8.67
C GLN A 284 5.37 11.01 -10.13
N THR A 285 4.04 11.07 -10.32
CA THR A 285 3.43 11.15 -11.64
C THR A 285 3.76 12.48 -12.33
N ASP A 286 3.68 13.59 -11.58
CA ASP A 286 3.98 14.93 -12.10
C ASP A 286 5.46 15.04 -12.46
N SER A 287 6.37 14.49 -11.65
CA SER A 287 7.81 14.41 -11.96
C SER A 287 8.07 13.59 -13.24
N LEU A 288 7.42 12.44 -13.39
CA LEU A 288 7.55 11.62 -14.59
C LEU A 288 7.08 12.36 -15.85
N GLN A 289 5.92 13.04 -15.77
CA GLN A 289 5.39 13.85 -16.88
C GLN A 289 6.33 14.99 -17.25
N GLN A 290 6.90 15.68 -16.25
CA GLN A 290 7.88 16.73 -16.47
C GLN A 290 9.12 16.18 -17.19
N ASN A 291 9.70 15.09 -16.71
CA ASN A 291 10.86 14.45 -17.32
C ASN A 291 10.61 14.01 -18.77
N LEU A 292 9.42 13.45 -19.05
CA LEU A 292 9.03 13.06 -20.40
C LEU A 292 8.91 14.27 -21.34
N PHE A 293 8.33 15.36 -20.85
CA PHE A 293 8.18 16.59 -21.64
C PHE A 293 9.52 17.27 -21.92
N GLU A 294 10.40 17.34 -20.92
CA GLU A 294 11.77 17.85 -21.08
C GLU A 294 12.56 17.00 -22.09
N GLY A 295 12.47 15.66 -21.99
CA GLY A 295 13.08 14.74 -22.94
C GLY A 295 12.58 14.94 -24.37
N LEU A 296 11.27 15.12 -24.55
CA LEU A 296 10.67 15.42 -25.86
C LEU A 296 11.22 16.73 -26.44
N ILE A 297 11.29 17.80 -25.63
CA ILE A 297 11.85 19.09 -26.05
C ILE A 297 13.30 18.93 -26.50
N ILE A 298 14.12 18.20 -25.74
CA ILE A 298 15.53 17.96 -26.10
C ILE A 298 15.63 17.23 -27.44
N VAL A 299 14.81 16.20 -27.66
CA VAL A 299 14.80 15.46 -28.94
C VAL A 299 14.40 16.39 -30.10
N VAL A 300 13.39 17.24 -29.92
CA VAL A 300 12.99 18.22 -30.93
C VAL A 300 14.14 19.20 -31.22
N LEU A 301 14.79 19.74 -30.18
CA LEU A 301 15.92 20.67 -30.35
C LEU A 301 17.16 20.04 -31.00
N ILE A 302 17.37 18.73 -30.86
CA ILE A 302 18.50 18.03 -31.51
C ILE A 302 18.16 17.67 -32.96
N CYS A 303 16.89 17.36 -33.25
CA CYS A 303 16.46 16.97 -34.59
C CYS A 303 16.31 18.15 -35.56
N PHE A 304 16.09 19.37 -35.04
CA PHE A 304 15.87 20.61 -35.81
C PHE A 304 17.05 21.57 -35.66
#